data_AF-A0ABD0MBD0-F1
#
_entry.id   AF-A0ABD0MBD0-F1
#
_cell.length_a   1.000
_cell.length_b   1.000
_cell.length_c   1.000
_cell.angle_alpha   90.00
_cell.angle_beta   90.00
_cell.angle_gamma   90.00
#
_symmetry.space_group_name_H-M   'P 1'
#
loop_
_entity.id
_entity.type
_entity.pdbx_description
1 polymer ?
#
loop_
_entity_poly.entity_id
_entity_poly.type
_entity_poly.pdbx_seq_one_letter_code
_entity_poly.pdbx_strand_id
1 'polypeptide(L)'
;MSAPGPHVFLLVIKLGVRFTEEERNSVQWIQENFGKEALLRTIILFTHTDLLRGKSLEEYIRKSHYLPKLVGSCGGRYHSFNNEDRNNQQVTKLLQTINGIMRENGMRHYTLDMFKTKKTEITGKDKMNLTKFSFSLCAIVMIGGILLATWQVKQQNEQLTNELKLKEEHLKNQTQETQKLTNELKLKEEHLKNQTEETQKLTNELKLKEEHLKNQMQETQKLTNELKLKEEHLKNQTQETQKLTNELKLKEEHLKNQTQETQKLTNELKLKEEHLKNQTQETQKLTNELKLKEEHLKNQTQETQKLTNELKLKEEHLKNQTQETQKLTNELKLKEEHLKNQTQETQKLTNELKLKEEHLKNQTQETQKLTNELKLKEEHLKNQTQETQKLTNELKLKEEHLKNQTQETQKLTNELKLKEEQLKNQTQETETHE
;
A
#
# COMPACT_ATOMS: atom_id res chain seq x y z
N MET A 1 -20.06 -0.54 -118.47
CA MET A 1 -20.68 -1.81 -118.92
C MET A 1 -19.89 -2.96 -118.30
N SER A 2 -20.58 -3.93 -117.69
CA SER A 2 -20.00 -5.02 -116.91
C SER A 2 -19.33 -6.08 -117.80
N ALA A 3 -18.30 -5.72 -118.57
CA ALA A 3 -17.55 -6.66 -119.40
C ALA A 3 -16.71 -7.62 -118.51
N PRO A 4 -16.61 -8.93 -118.82
CA PRO A 4 -17.14 -9.62 -120.01
C PRO A 4 -18.63 -10.01 -119.93
N GLY A 5 -19.25 -9.87 -118.76
CA GLY A 5 -20.69 -10.03 -118.55
C GLY A 5 -21.05 -10.09 -117.06
N PRO A 6 -22.31 -9.83 -116.65
CA PRO A 6 -22.72 -10.03 -115.27
C PRO A 6 -22.75 -11.52 -114.90
N HIS A 7 -22.32 -11.87 -113.69
CA HIS A 7 -22.41 -13.24 -113.17
C HIS A 7 -23.82 -13.56 -112.68
N VAL A 8 -24.49 -12.58 -112.07
CA VAL A 8 -25.84 -12.66 -111.51
C VAL A 8 -26.53 -11.32 -111.75
N PHE A 9 -27.85 -11.36 -111.96
CA PHE A 9 -28.72 -10.18 -111.95
C PHE A 9 -29.44 -10.10 -110.60
N LEU A 10 -29.45 -8.93 -109.98
CA LEU A 10 -30.25 -8.69 -108.77
C LEU A 10 -31.48 -7.87 -109.13
N LEU A 11 -32.66 -8.46 -108.97
CA LEU A 11 -33.94 -7.75 -109.10
C LEU A 11 -34.36 -7.27 -107.71
N VAL A 12 -34.20 -5.98 -107.45
CA VAL A 12 -34.47 -5.38 -106.13
C VAL A 12 -35.92 -4.96 -106.02
N ILE A 13 -36.64 -5.46 -105.03
CA ILE A 13 -38.04 -5.13 -104.73
C ILE A 13 -38.11 -4.54 -103.33
N LYS A 14 -38.70 -3.35 -103.18
CA LYS A 14 -38.91 -2.73 -101.88
C LYS A 14 -40.21 -3.25 -101.24
N LEU A 15 -40.13 -3.71 -100.00
CA LEU A 15 -41.32 -4.10 -99.23
C LEU A 15 -42.08 -2.86 -98.74
N GLY A 16 -43.39 -3.01 -98.54
CA GLY A 16 -44.24 -1.96 -97.98
C GLY A 16 -44.72 -0.88 -98.96
N VAL A 17 -44.35 -0.95 -100.24
CA VAL A 17 -44.90 -0.10 -101.31
C VAL A 17 -45.87 -0.89 -102.19
N ARG A 18 -46.83 -0.18 -102.83
CA ARG A 18 -47.75 -0.82 -103.77
C ARG A 18 -46.99 -1.23 -105.02
N PHE A 19 -47.15 -2.49 -105.40
CA PHE A 19 -46.47 -3.08 -106.53
C PHE A 19 -46.96 -2.47 -107.87
N THR A 20 -46.13 -1.69 -108.54
CA THR A 20 -46.48 -0.92 -109.75
C THR A 20 -46.61 -1.82 -110.98
N GLU A 21 -47.24 -1.33 -112.04
CA GLU A 21 -47.35 -2.07 -113.30
C GLU A 21 -45.98 -2.38 -113.92
N GLU A 22 -45.02 -1.48 -113.77
CA GLU A 22 -43.62 -1.66 -114.19
C GLU A 22 -42.98 -2.84 -113.42
N GLU A 23 -43.19 -2.91 -112.10
CA GLU A 23 -42.71 -4.01 -111.29
C GLU A 23 -43.42 -5.34 -111.67
N ARG A 24 -44.69 -5.29 -112.10
CA ARG A 24 -45.45 -6.44 -112.64
C ARG A 24 -44.96 -6.91 -114.00
N ASN A 25 -44.36 -6.02 -114.78
CA ASN A 25 -43.82 -6.35 -116.09
C ASN A 25 -42.31 -6.64 -116.06
N SER A 26 -41.69 -6.67 -114.87
CA SER A 26 -40.25 -6.93 -114.70
C SER A 26 -39.77 -8.22 -115.37
N VAL A 27 -40.57 -9.30 -115.32
CA VAL A 27 -40.20 -10.58 -116.00
C VAL A 27 -40.15 -10.38 -117.51
N GLN A 28 -41.18 -9.76 -118.07
CA GLN A 28 -41.27 -9.48 -119.51
C GLN A 28 -40.14 -8.54 -119.94
N TRP A 29 -39.89 -7.49 -119.15
CA TRP A 29 -38.82 -6.54 -119.41
C TRP A 29 -37.43 -7.22 -119.39
N ILE A 30 -37.14 -8.09 -118.40
CA ILE A 30 -35.88 -8.84 -118.36
C ILE A 30 -35.76 -9.78 -119.55
N GLN A 31 -36.84 -10.45 -119.96
CA GLN A 31 -36.84 -11.34 -121.12
C GLN A 31 -36.67 -10.59 -122.45
N GLU A 32 -37.26 -9.40 -122.58
CA GLU A 32 -37.16 -8.56 -123.77
C GLU A 32 -35.79 -7.92 -123.90
N ASN A 33 -35.21 -7.48 -122.78
CA ASN A 33 -33.94 -6.76 -122.77
C ASN A 33 -32.74 -7.70 -122.61
N PHE A 34 -32.86 -8.84 -121.93
CA PHE A 34 -31.73 -9.73 -121.62
C PHE A 34 -32.00 -11.20 -121.97
N GLY A 35 -33.08 -11.50 -122.69
CA GLY A 35 -33.43 -12.87 -123.07
C GLY A 35 -33.90 -13.73 -121.90
N LYS A 36 -34.48 -14.89 -122.22
CA LYS A 36 -35.04 -15.81 -121.21
C LYS A 36 -33.95 -16.39 -120.29
N GLU A 37 -32.75 -16.57 -120.81
CA GLU A 37 -31.59 -17.08 -120.06
C GLU A 37 -31.16 -16.16 -118.90
N ALA A 38 -31.44 -14.86 -118.98
CA ALA A 38 -31.11 -13.95 -117.89
C ALA A 38 -31.88 -14.29 -116.60
N LEU A 39 -33.13 -14.79 -116.71
CA LEU A 39 -33.93 -15.18 -115.55
C LEU A 39 -33.32 -16.33 -114.74
N LEU A 40 -32.56 -17.22 -115.39
CA LEU A 40 -31.84 -18.31 -114.72
C LEU A 40 -30.69 -17.81 -113.83
N ARG A 41 -30.25 -16.57 -114.06
CA ARG A 41 -29.16 -15.91 -113.33
C ARG A 41 -29.67 -14.77 -112.46
N THR A 42 -30.98 -14.62 -112.32
CA THR A 42 -31.60 -13.57 -111.50
C THR A 42 -31.88 -14.09 -110.08
N ILE A 43 -31.54 -13.25 -109.08
CA ILE A 43 -31.99 -13.37 -107.68
C ILE A 43 -32.91 -12.19 -107.39
N ILE A 44 -34.04 -12.44 -106.72
CA ILE A 44 -34.91 -11.38 -106.24
C ILE A 44 -34.46 -10.94 -104.85
N LEU A 45 -34.13 -9.66 -104.69
CA LEU A 45 -33.70 -9.09 -103.41
C LEU A 45 -34.83 -8.23 -102.83
N PHE A 46 -35.46 -8.72 -101.77
CA PHE A 46 -36.49 -7.96 -101.05
C PHE A 46 -35.85 -7.05 -100.00
N THR A 47 -35.99 -5.74 -100.17
CA THR A 47 -35.44 -4.74 -99.24
C THR A 47 -36.51 -4.23 -98.27
N HIS A 48 -36.06 -3.60 -97.17
CA HIS A 48 -36.92 -3.09 -96.09
C HIS A 48 -37.73 -4.21 -95.41
N THR A 49 -37.05 -5.32 -95.08
CA THR A 49 -37.66 -6.50 -94.46
C THR A 49 -38.09 -6.27 -93.01
N ASP A 50 -37.61 -5.20 -92.38
CA ASP A 50 -38.12 -4.65 -91.12
C ASP A 50 -39.63 -4.36 -91.19
N LEU A 51 -40.17 -4.03 -92.37
CA LEU A 51 -41.59 -3.78 -92.60
C LEU A 51 -42.48 -5.03 -92.54
N LEU A 52 -41.90 -6.24 -92.45
CA LEU A 52 -42.64 -7.50 -92.35
C LEU A 52 -43.29 -7.71 -90.97
N ARG A 53 -42.95 -6.90 -89.95
CA ARG A 53 -43.56 -6.90 -88.59
C ARG A 53 -43.70 -8.31 -88.00
N GLY A 54 -42.63 -9.11 -88.07
CA GLY A 54 -42.57 -10.47 -87.51
C GLY A 54 -43.14 -11.58 -88.40
N LYS A 55 -43.64 -11.28 -89.60
CA LYS A 55 -44.03 -12.29 -90.61
C LYS A 55 -42.81 -12.74 -91.41
N SER A 56 -42.83 -14.00 -91.86
CA SER A 56 -41.79 -14.52 -92.75
C SER A 56 -41.91 -13.92 -94.16
N LEU A 57 -40.79 -13.81 -94.87
CA LEU A 57 -40.78 -13.35 -96.26
C LEU A 57 -41.56 -14.30 -97.17
N GLU A 58 -41.52 -15.60 -96.88
CA GLU A 58 -42.30 -16.65 -97.53
C GLU A 58 -43.81 -16.38 -97.45
N GLU A 59 -44.30 -15.99 -96.27
CA GLU A 59 -45.71 -15.66 -96.04
C GLU A 59 -46.11 -14.41 -96.83
N TYR A 60 -45.23 -13.40 -96.90
CA TYR A 60 -45.47 -12.20 -97.69
C TYR A 60 -45.58 -12.50 -99.19
N ILE A 61 -44.68 -13.34 -99.72
CA ILE A 61 -44.69 -13.75 -101.13
C ILE A 61 -45.99 -14.48 -101.46
N ARG A 62 -46.43 -15.44 -100.61
CA ARG A 62 -47.67 -16.21 -100.82
C ARG A 62 -48.94 -15.36 -100.86
N LYS A 63 -48.97 -14.21 -100.18
CA LYS A 63 -50.14 -13.32 -100.14
C LYS A 63 -50.37 -12.55 -101.43
N SER A 64 -49.35 -12.42 -102.29
CA SER A 64 -49.48 -11.76 -103.59
C SER A 64 -49.85 -12.77 -104.67
N HIS A 65 -50.74 -12.39 -105.60
CA HIS A 65 -51.01 -13.21 -106.79
C HIS A 65 -49.86 -13.16 -107.83
N TYR A 66 -48.96 -12.20 -107.71
CA TYR A 66 -47.88 -11.96 -108.68
C TYR A 66 -46.51 -12.46 -108.19
N LEU A 67 -46.13 -12.16 -106.94
CA LEU A 67 -44.80 -12.48 -106.42
C LEU A 67 -44.43 -13.97 -106.50
N PRO A 68 -45.34 -14.93 -106.24
CA PRO A 68 -45.02 -16.35 -106.40
C PRO A 68 -44.68 -16.72 -107.85
N LYS A 69 -45.34 -16.10 -108.84
CA LYS A 69 -45.05 -16.31 -110.26
C LYS A 69 -43.70 -15.71 -110.65
N LEU A 70 -43.40 -14.51 -110.15
CA LEU A 70 -42.11 -13.87 -110.36
C LEU A 70 -40.98 -14.70 -109.75
N VAL A 71 -41.11 -15.12 -108.48
CA VAL A 71 -40.14 -15.96 -107.78
C VAL A 71 -39.95 -17.30 -108.50
N GLY A 72 -41.04 -17.94 -108.96
CA GLY A 72 -40.97 -19.15 -109.76
C GLY A 72 -40.23 -18.95 -111.10
N SER A 73 -40.47 -17.82 -111.78
CA SER A 73 -39.79 -17.48 -113.04
C SER A 73 -38.28 -17.26 -112.86
N CYS A 74 -37.85 -16.84 -111.66
CA CYS A 74 -36.46 -16.72 -111.25
C CYS A 74 -35.94 -17.97 -110.52
N GLY A 75 -36.50 -19.16 -110.80
CA GLY A 75 -36.03 -20.44 -110.27
C GLY A 75 -36.13 -20.60 -108.75
N GLY A 76 -37.06 -19.87 -108.10
CA GLY A 76 -37.27 -19.92 -106.65
C GLY A 76 -36.26 -19.11 -105.83
N ARG A 77 -35.37 -18.35 -106.49
CA ARG A 77 -34.27 -17.66 -105.81
C ARG A 77 -34.68 -16.27 -105.33
N TYR A 78 -34.76 -16.10 -104.01
CA TYR A 78 -34.98 -14.80 -103.39
C TYR A 78 -34.21 -14.65 -102.09
N HIS A 79 -34.00 -13.41 -101.67
CA HIS A 79 -33.29 -13.06 -100.45
C HIS A 79 -33.92 -11.87 -99.74
N SER A 80 -33.97 -11.93 -98.40
CA SER A 80 -34.33 -10.81 -97.52
C SER A 80 -33.11 -9.92 -97.26
N PHE A 81 -33.25 -8.61 -97.36
CA PHE A 81 -32.16 -7.68 -97.12
C PHE A 81 -32.66 -6.43 -96.36
N ASN A 82 -32.08 -6.14 -95.20
CA ASN A 82 -32.37 -4.94 -94.44
C ASN A 82 -31.23 -3.93 -94.64
N ASN A 83 -31.50 -2.84 -95.37
CA ASN A 83 -30.50 -1.80 -95.66
C ASN A 83 -30.07 -1.01 -94.42
N GLU A 84 -30.83 -1.05 -93.32
CA GLU A 84 -30.49 -0.40 -92.06
C GLU A 84 -29.70 -1.30 -91.10
N ASP A 85 -29.67 -2.61 -91.36
CA ASP A 85 -28.93 -3.57 -90.55
C ASP A 85 -27.44 -3.53 -90.94
N ARG A 86 -26.58 -3.18 -89.98
CA ARG A 86 -25.12 -3.13 -90.16
C ARG A 86 -24.46 -4.51 -90.04
N ASN A 87 -25.23 -5.57 -89.83
CA ASN A 87 -24.73 -6.94 -89.74
C ASN A 87 -24.35 -7.52 -91.12
N ASN A 88 -23.07 -7.83 -91.29
CA ASN A 88 -22.51 -8.39 -92.53
C ASN A 88 -22.96 -9.85 -92.82
N GLN A 89 -23.69 -10.50 -91.92
CA GLN A 89 -24.24 -11.84 -92.14
C GLN A 89 -25.21 -11.89 -93.33
N GLN A 90 -26.00 -10.83 -93.57
CA GLN A 90 -26.94 -10.77 -94.69
C GLN A 90 -26.20 -10.74 -96.04
N VAL A 91 -25.13 -9.95 -96.12
CA VAL A 91 -24.23 -9.89 -97.28
C VAL A 91 -23.55 -11.25 -97.49
N THR A 92 -23.09 -11.89 -96.41
CA THR A 92 -22.45 -13.22 -96.47
C THR A 92 -23.40 -14.27 -97.05
N LYS A 93 -24.66 -14.29 -96.62
CA LYS A 93 -25.68 -15.23 -97.10
C LYS A 93 -26.07 -14.97 -98.57
N LEU A 94 -26.13 -13.71 -98.98
CA LEU A 94 -26.33 -13.32 -100.38
C LEU A 94 -25.16 -13.79 -101.26
N LEU A 95 -23.91 -13.58 -100.83
CA LEU A 95 -22.72 -14.04 -101.56
C LEU A 95 -22.65 -15.57 -101.66
N GLN A 96 -23.04 -16.29 -100.62
CA GLN A 96 -23.18 -17.75 -100.67
C GLN A 96 -24.20 -18.21 -101.73
N THR A 97 -25.33 -17.51 -101.82
CA THR A 97 -26.36 -17.78 -102.83
C THR A 97 -25.84 -17.51 -104.25
N ILE A 98 -25.12 -16.39 -104.44
CA ILE A 98 -24.47 -16.04 -105.72
C ILE A 98 -23.45 -17.12 -106.12
N ASN A 99 -22.62 -17.58 -105.18
CA ASN A 99 -21.66 -18.65 -105.43
C ASN A 99 -22.35 -19.97 -105.82
N GLY A 100 -23.52 -20.27 -105.26
CA GLY A 100 -24.35 -21.42 -105.65
C GLY A 100 -24.80 -21.32 -107.11
N ILE A 101 -25.37 -20.18 -107.51
CA ILE A 101 -25.83 -19.94 -108.89
C ILE A 101 -24.65 -20.00 -109.87
N MET A 102 -23.50 -19.44 -109.50
CA MET A 102 -22.31 -19.49 -110.34
C MET A 102 -21.87 -20.93 -110.56
N ARG A 103 -21.89 -21.79 -109.53
CA ARG A 103 -21.57 -23.22 -109.67
C ARG A 103 -22.57 -23.96 -110.56
N GLU A 104 -23.87 -23.75 -110.36
CA GLU A 104 -24.94 -24.33 -111.20
C GLU A 104 -24.79 -23.94 -112.67
N ASN A 105 -24.32 -22.71 -112.94
CA ASN A 105 -24.09 -22.17 -114.27
C ASN A 105 -22.65 -22.38 -114.80
N GLY A 106 -21.89 -23.32 -114.21
CA GLY A 106 -20.56 -23.69 -114.67
C GLY A 106 -19.51 -22.59 -114.59
N MET A 107 -19.66 -21.66 -113.63
CA MET A 107 -18.83 -20.48 -113.39
C MET A 107 -18.76 -19.48 -114.55
N ARG A 108 -19.65 -19.60 -115.54
CA ARG A 108 -19.69 -18.70 -116.72
C ARG A 108 -20.43 -17.42 -116.38
N HIS A 109 -19.99 -16.29 -116.91
CA HIS A 109 -20.74 -15.02 -116.89
C HIS A 109 -21.76 -14.97 -118.04
N TYR A 110 -22.76 -14.11 -117.94
CA TYR A 110 -23.76 -13.90 -118.99
C TYR A 110 -23.12 -13.22 -120.22
N THR A 111 -23.21 -13.82 -121.41
CA THR A 111 -22.50 -13.33 -122.62
C THR A 111 -23.43 -12.61 -123.60
N LEU A 112 -22.84 -11.76 -124.46
CA LEU A 112 -23.57 -11.04 -125.51
C LEU A 112 -24.25 -11.97 -126.53
N ASP A 113 -23.75 -13.19 -126.70
CA ASP A 113 -24.38 -14.19 -127.59
C ASP A 113 -25.69 -14.74 -126.98
N MET A 114 -25.82 -14.78 -125.64
CA MET A 114 -27.08 -15.10 -124.94
C MET A 114 -28.12 -13.96 -125.06
N PHE A 115 -27.68 -12.74 -125.39
CA PHE A 115 -28.53 -11.58 -125.66
C PHE A 115 -29.02 -11.54 -127.11
N LYS A 116 -28.24 -12.05 -128.07
CA LYS A 116 -28.46 -11.88 -129.53
C LYS A 116 -29.46 -12.87 -130.17
N THR A 117 -30.09 -13.78 -129.43
CA THR A 117 -31.03 -14.77 -130.00
C THR A 117 -32.44 -14.23 -130.31
N LYS A 118 -32.60 -12.92 -130.53
CA LYS A 118 -33.90 -12.30 -130.80
C LYS A 118 -33.79 -11.05 -131.68
N LYS A 119 -33.52 -11.20 -132.97
CA LYS A 119 -33.89 -10.27 -134.08
C LYS A 119 -33.34 -10.74 -135.43
N THR A 120 -34.10 -11.55 -136.14
CA THR A 120 -34.08 -11.68 -137.61
C THR A 120 -35.49 -12.02 -138.07
N GLU A 121 -35.87 -11.51 -139.25
CA GLU A 121 -37.23 -11.35 -139.81
C GLU A 121 -37.83 -9.99 -139.35
N ILE A 122 -38.04 -8.99 -140.20
CA ILE A 122 -38.56 -9.00 -141.57
C ILE A 122 -37.97 -7.83 -142.37
N THR A 123 -37.40 -8.16 -143.53
CA THR A 123 -37.14 -7.32 -144.71
C THR A 123 -38.46 -6.86 -145.33
N GLY A 124 -38.69 -5.61 -145.72
CA GLY A 124 -38.08 -4.93 -146.86
C GLY A 124 -39.00 -5.02 -148.11
N LYS A 125 -39.49 -3.87 -148.61
CA LYS A 125 -40.04 -3.55 -149.95
C LYS A 125 -40.83 -2.22 -149.84
N ASP A 126 -40.76 -1.23 -150.74
CA ASP A 126 -40.57 -1.24 -152.18
C ASP A 126 -39.78 -0.02 -152.69
N LYS A 127 -39.09 -0.20 -153.82
CA LYS A 127 -38.51 0.84 -154.68
C LYS A 127 -39.27 0.86 -156.01
N MET A 128 -38.96 1.89 -156.81
CA MET A 128 -39.21 2.08 -158.25
C MET A 128 -40.56 2.71 -158.58
N ASN A 129 -40.72 3.77 -159.38
CA ASN A 129 -39.97 4.39 -160.48
C ASN A 129 -40.55 5.85 -160.64
N LEU A 130 -40.14 6.81 -161.46
CA LEU A 130 -39.33 6.84 -162.66
C LEU A 130 -38.91 8.30 -162.91
N THR A 131 -37.62 8.46 -163.14
CA THR A 131 -36.94 9.63 -163.67
C THR A 131 -37.59 10.21 -164.93
N LYS A 132 -38.13 11.44 -164.84
CA LYS A 132 -38.22 12.46 -165.94
C LYS A 132 -38.70 13.86 -165.49
N PHE A 133 -38.48 14.22 -164.22
CA PHE A 133 -38.67 15.59 -163.68
C PHE A 133 -37.38 16.09 -162.97
N SER A 134 -36.22 15.59 -163.40
CA SER A 134 -34.97 15.58 -162.62
C SER A 134 -34.14 16.86 -162.62
N PHE A 135 -34.69 18.01 -162.99
CA PHE A 135 -33.95 19.29 -162.86
C PHE A 135 -34.79 20.45 -162.29
N SER A 136 -36.12 20.35 -162.26
CA SER A 136 -36.99 21.38 -161.66
C SER A 136 -37.37 21.06 -160.20
N LEU A 137 -37.52 19.79 -159.85
CA LEU A 137 -37.77 19.36 -158.47
C LEU A 137 -36.52 19.46 -157.57
N CYS A 138 -35.31 19.35 -158.14
CA CYS A 138 -34.05 19.45 -157.39
C CYS A 138 -33.87 20.80 -156.70
N ALA A 139 -34.31 21.91 -157.31
CA ALA A 139 -34.22 23.24 -156.70
C ALA A 139 -35.17 23.42 -155.50
N ILE A 140 -36.39 22.89 -155.57
CA ILE A 140 -37.37 22.91 -154.48
C ILE A 140 -36.93 21.96 -153.35
N VAL A 141 -36.37 20.80 -153.69
CA VAL A 141 -35.81 19.83 -152.72
C VAL A 141 -34.54 20.37 -152.05
N MET A 142 -33.68 21.13 -152.76
CA MET A 142 -32.48 21.74 -152.17
C MET A 142 -32.80 22.88 -151.21
N ILE A 143 -33.75 23.75 -151.53
CA ILE A 143 -34.21 24.83 -150.61
C ILE A 143 -34.94 24.23 -149.40
N GLY A 144 -35.79 23.23 -149.61
CA GLY A 144 -36.43 22.48 -148.53
C GLY A 144 -35.41 21.76 -147.63
N GLY A 145 -34.34 21.21 -148.20
CA GLY A 145 -33.25 20.57 -147.47
C GLY A 145 -32.42 21.54 -146.63
N ILE A 146 -32.12 22.74 -147.14
CA ILE A 146 -31.43 23.80 -146.38
C ILE A 146 -32.33 24.32 -145.24
N LEU A 147 -33.63 24.51 -145.50
CA LEU A 147 -34.59 24.89 -144.46
C LEU A 147 -34.77 23.79 -143.40
N LEU A 148 -34.79 22.51 -143.78
CA LEU A 148 -34.81 21.40 -142.84
C LEU A 148 -33.51 21.31 -142.03
N ALA A 149 -32.36 21.48 -142.67
CA ALA A 149 -31.06 21.44 -141.98
C ALA A 149 -30.92 22.60 -140.99
N THR A 150 -31.32 23.81 -141.37
CA THR A 150 -31.34 24.97 -140.47
C THR A 150 -32.36 24.81 -139.34
N TRP A 151 -33.52 24.23 -139.62
CA TRP A 151 -34.52 23.89 -138.59
C TRP A 151 -34.04 22.79 -137.65
N GLN A 152 -33.34 21.77 -138.15
CA GLN A 152 -32.80 20.67 -137.35
C GLN A 152 -31.64 21.13 -136.46
N VAL A 153 -30.73 21.97 -136.98
CA VAL A 153 -29.67 22.62 -136.18
C VAL A 153 -30.29 23.54 -135.12
N LYS A 154 -31.36 24.28 -135.45
CA LYS A 154 -32.09 25.10 -134.46
C LYS A 154 -32.69 24.24 -133.36
N GLN A 155 -33.32 23.12 -133.71
CA GLN A 155 -33.96 22.21 -132.75
C GLN A 155 -32.93 21.52 -131.85
N GLN A 156 -31.78 21.10 -132.39
CA GLN A 156 -30.65 20.60 -131.61
C GLN A 156 -30.03 21.67 -130.70
N ASN A 157 -29.84 22.89 -131.19
CA ASN A 157 -29.31 24.00 -130.37
C ASN A 157 -30.28 24.35 -129.24
N GLU A 158 -31.59 24.34 -129.50
CA GLU A 158 -32.59 24.58 -128.47
C GLU A 158 -32.60 23.46 -127.42
N GLN A 159 -32.50 22.19 -127.82
CA GLN A 159 -32.30 21.06 -126.92
C GLN A 159 -31.00 21.19 -126.09
N LEU A 160 -29.88 21.51 -126.73
CA LEU A 160 -28.59 21.68 -126.06
C LEU A 160 -28.62 22.85 -125.07
N THR A 161 -29.27 23.97 -125.42
CA THR A 161 -29.43 25.11 -124.49
C THR A 161 -30.29 24.76 -123.29
N ASN A 162 -31.35 23.96 -123.45
CA ASN A 162 -32.18 23.50 -122.34
C ASN A 162 -31.43 22.50 -121.46
N GLU A 163 -30.63 21.59 -122.03
CA GLU A 163 -29.76 20.69 -121.27
C GLU A 163 -28.67 21.46 -120.49
N LEU A 164 -28.07 22.48 -121.09
CA LEU A 164 -27.09 23.32 -120.42
C LEU A 164 -27.71 24.11 -119.26
N LYS A 165 -28.91 24.67 -119.45
CA LYS A 165 -29.65 25.35 -118.38
C LYS A 165 -30.00 24.40 -117.24
N LEU A 166 -30.46 23.19 -117.55
CA LEU A 166 -30.78 22.17 -116.55
C LEU A 166 -29.52 21.73 -115.77
N LYS A 167 -28.38 21.56 -116.47
CA LYS A 167 -27.09 21.26 -115.83
C LYS A 167 -26.60 22.43 -114.97
N GLU A 168 -26.75 23.67 -115.43
CA GLU A 168 -26.39 24.86 -114.66
C GLU A 168 -27.25 24.99 -113.39
N GLU A 169 -28.55 24.73 -113.50
CA GLU A 169 -29.47 24.70 -112.36
C GLU A 169 -29.15 23.58 -111.38
N HIS A 170 -28.90 22.36 -111.86
CA HIS A 170 -28.44 21.25 -111.03
C HIS A 170 -27.10 21.58 -110.34
N LEU A 171 -26.15 22.19 -111.06
CA LEU A 171 -24.87 22.60 -110.49
C LEU A 171 -25.05 23.69 -109.43
N LYS A 172 -25.96 24.65 -109.64
CA LYS A 172 -26.32 25.67 -108.64
C LYS A 172 -26.94 25.04 -107.40
N ASN A 173 -27.89 24.11 -107.57
CA ASN A 173 -28.51 23.40 -106.45
C ASN A 173 -27.48 22.57 -105.68
N GLN A 174 -26.59 21.85 -106.38
CA GLN A 174 -25.51 21.10 -105.76
C GLN A 174 -24.50 22.01 -105.05
N THR A 175 -24.18 23.17 -105.62
CA THR A 175 -23.32 24.19 -104.99
C THR A 175 -23.99 24.73 -103.71
N GLN A 176 -25.29 24.98 -103.73
CA GLN A 176 -26.03 25.40 -102.53
C GLN A 176 -26.05 24.32 -101.45
N GLU A 177 -26.24 23.06 -101.81
CA GLU A 177 -26.19 21.93 -100.86
C GLU A 177 -24.80 21.76 -100.24
N THR A 178 -23.73 21.82 -101.05
CA THR A 178 -22.36 21.76 -100.54
C THR A 178 -22.02 22.95 -99.65
N GLN A 179 -22.54 24.14 -99.95
CA GLN A 179 -22.37 25.32 -99.10
C GLN A 179 -23.12 25.18 -97.77
N LYS A 180 -24.35 24.65 -97.78
CA LYS A 180 -25.12 24.32 -96.55
C LYS A 180 -24.36 23.33 -95.68
N LEU A 181 -23.91 22.21 -96.26
CA LEU A 181 -23.11 21.20 -95.55
C LEU A 181 -21.81 21.78 -95.00
N THR A 182 -21.14 22.66 -95.75
CA THR A 182 -19.90 23.33 -95.30
C THR A 182 -20.17 24.22 -94.08
N ASN A 183 -21.27 24.97 -94.08
CA ASN A 183 -21.64 25.81 -92.95
C ASN A 183 -22.02 24.98 -91.71
N GLU A 184 -22.73 23.85 -91.89
CA GLU A 184 -23.03 22.91 -90.80
C GLU A 184 -21.76 22.28 -90.22
N LEU A 185 -20.78 21.93 -91.06
CA LEU A 185 -19.49 21.41 -90.61
C LEU A 185 -18.71 22.46 -89.82
N LYS A 186 -18.67 23.72 -90.28
CA LYS A 186 -18.03 24.82 -89.54
C LYS A 186 -18.68 25.04 -88.17
N LEU A 187 -20.00 25.01 -88.10
CA LEU A 187 -20.73 25.13 -86.84
C LEU A 187 -20.42 23.97 -85.88
N LYS A 188 -20.33 22.74 -86.40
CA LYS A 188 -19.94 21.57 -85.61
C LYS A 188 -18.50 21.64 -85.13
N GLU A 189 -17.59 22.12 -85.97
CA GLU A 189 -16.18 22.33 -85.62
C GLU A 189 -16.03 23.37 -84.51
N GLU A 190 -16.77 24.49 -84.59
CA GLU A 190 -16.80 25.51 -83.54
C GLU A 190 -17.38 24.96 -82.23
N HIS A 191 -18.49 24.21 -82.30
CA HIS A 191 -19.05 23.56 -81.12
C HIS A 191 -18.07 22.56 -80.48
N LEU A 192 -17.39 21.74 -81.29
CA LEU A 192 -16.36 20.82 -80.80
C LEU A 192 -15.18 21.56 -80.17
N LYS A 193 -14.76 22.69 -80.75
CA LYS A 193 -13.72 23.53 -80.17
C LYS A 193 -14.14 24.08 -78.79
N ASN A 194 -15.35 24.62 -78.69
CA ASN A 194 -15.89 25.12 -77.42
C ASN A 194 -15.99 24.01 -76.37
N GLN A 195 -16.48 22.81 -76.74
CA GLN A 195 -16.50 21.65 -75.85
C GLN A 195 -15.09 21.21 -75.43
N THR A 196 -14.11 21.29 -76.33
CA THR A 196 -12.71 20.98 -76.01
C THR A 196 -12.14 21.99 -75.01
N GLU A 197 -12.46 23.28 -75.16
CA GLU A 197 -12.05 24.31 -74.22
C GLU A 197 -12.71 24.13 -72.83
N GLU A 198 -14.00 23.77 -72.77
CA GLU A 198 -14.70 23.47 -71.51
C GLU A 198 -14.12 22.24 -70.81
N THR A 199 -13.89 21.15 -71.55
CA THR A 199 -13.28 19.94 -71.00
C THR A 199 -11.86 20.19 -70.51
N GLN A 200 -11.09 21.03 -71.20
CA GLN A 200 -9.76 21.44 -70.74
C GLN A 200 -9.82 22.27 -69.45
N LYS A 201 -10.78 23.21 -69.33
CA LYS A 201 -11.01 23.99 -68.10
C LYS A 201 -11.35 23.07 -66.92
N LEU A 202 -12.32 22.17 -67.10
CA LEU A 202 -12.71 21.18 -66.09
C LEU A 202 -11.54 20.28 -65.69
N THR A 203 -10.72 19.85 -66.66
CA THR A 203 -9.52 19.04 -66.39
C THR A 203 -8.51 19.80 -65.52
N ASN A 204 -8.29 21.08 -65.80
CA ASN A 204 -7.39 21.91 -65.00
C ASN A 204 -7.93 22.14 -63.58
N GLU A 205 -9.24 22.36 -63.42
CA GLU A 205 -9.88 22.48 -62.10
C GLU A 205 -9.78 21.18 -61.30
N LEU A 206 -9.95 20.02 -61.94
CA LEU A 206 -9.79 18.71 -61.30
C LEU A 206 -8.36 18.48 -60.84
N LYS A 207 -7.37 18.82 -61.67
CA LYS A 207 -5.94 18.75 -61.29
C LYS A 207 -5.63 19.62 -60.07
N LEU A 208 -6.16 20.85 -60.05
CA LEU A 208 -5.99 21.76 -58.91
C LEU A 208 -6.63 21.20 -57.63
N LYS A 209 -7.83 20.62 -57.73
CA LYS A 209 -8.51 19.96 -56.61
C LYS A 209 -7.75 18.73 -56.12
N GLU A 210 -7.21 17.93 -57.02
CA GLU A 210 -6.38 16.76 -56.69
C GLU A 210 -5.11 17.17 -55.93
N GLU A 211 -4.44 18.24 -56.38
CA GLU A 211 -3.28 18.79 -55.70
C GLU A 211 -3.62 19.34 -54.31
N HIS A 212 -4.73 20.10 -54.19
CA HIS A 212 -5.22 20.57 -52.90
C HIS A 212 -5.54 19.41 -51.95
N LEU A 213 -6.21 18.37 -52.44
CA LEU A 213 -6.53 17.18 -51.64
C LEU A 213 -5.24 16.47 -51.18
N LYS A 214 -4.23 16.37 -52.06
CA LYS A 214 -2.93 15.78 -51.71
C LYS A 214 -2.22 16.59 -50.62
N ASN A 215 -2.25 17.92 -50.69
CA ASN A 215 -1.68 18.78 -49.66
C ASN A 215 -2.43 18.62 -48.32
N GLN A 216 -3.76 18.59 -48.35
CA GLN A 216 -4.58 18.31 -47.15
C GLN A 216 -4.29 16.92 -46.56
N MET A 217 -4.09 15.90 -47.40
CA MET A 217 -3.69 14.56 -46.93
C MET A 217 -2.32 14.57 -46.25
N GLN A 218 -1.36 15.34 -46.75
CA GLN A 218 -0.05 15.47 -46.11
C GLN A 218 -0.14 16.19 -44.76
N GLU A 219 -0.96 17.25 -44.67
CA GLU A 219 -1.15 18.00 -43.43
C GLU A 219 -1.89 17.16 -42.36
N THR A 220 -2.93 16.44 -42.75
CA THR A 220 -3.62 15.49 -41.86
C THR A 220 -2.70 14.36 -41.40
N GLN A 221 -1.83 13.85 -42.27
CA GLN A 221 -0.81 12.87 -41.89
C GLN A 221 0.20 13.44 -40.88
N LYS A 222 0.64 14.69 -41.08
CA LYS A 222 1.55 15.37 -40.15
C LYS A 222 0.90 15.55 -38.78
N LEU A 223 -0.33 16.06 -38.73
CA LEU A 223 -1.10 16.22 -37.49
C LEU A 223 -1.33 14.87 -36.80
N THR A 224 -1.60 13.80 -37.56
CA THR A 224 -1.75 12.45 -37.02
C THR A 224 -0.48 11.97 -36.33
N ASN A 225 0.69 12.21 -36.95
CA ASN A 225 1.98 11.83 -36.35
C ASN A 225 2.28 12.66 -35.09
N GLU A 226 1.98 13.97 -35.09
CA GLU A 226 2.12 14.83 -33.91
C GLU A 226 1.20 14.39 -32.76
N LEU A 227 -0.04 13.97 -33.06
CA LEU A 227 -0.96 13.43 -32.07
C LEU A 227 -0.45 12.12 -31.48
N LYS A 228 0.07 11.19 -32.30
CA LYS A 228 0.67 9.94 -31.82
C LYS A 228 1.85 10.20 -30.88
N LEU A 229 2.72 11.16 -31.23
CA LEU A 229 3.84 11.55 -30.38
C LEU A 229 3.37 12.15 -29.04
N LYS A 230 2.34 13.00 -29.07
CA LYS A 230 1.73 13.56 -27.85
C LYS A 230 1.07 12.49 -26.98
N GLU A 231 0.40 11.51 -27.60
CA GLU A 231 -0.22 10.38 -26.90
C GLU A 231 0.85 9.52 -26.20
N GLU A 232 1.96 9.23 -26.88
CA GLU A 232 3.10 8.51 -26.30
C GLU A 232 3.74 9.29 -25.14
N HIS A 233 3.95 10.60 -25.31
CA HIS A 233 4.45 11.47 -24.24
C HIS A 233 3.52 11.48 -23.03
N LEU A 234 2.20 11.59 -23.22
CA LEU A 234 1.20 11.52 -22.15
C LEU A 234 1.22 10.16 -21.46
N LYS A 235 1.40 9.06 -22.20
CA LYS A 235 1.52 7.71 -21.64
C LYS A 235 2.77 7.59 -20.75
N ASN A 236 3.90 8.13 -21.20
CA ASN A 236 5.14 8.15 -20.41
C ASN A 236 4.99 9.00 -19.14
N GLN A 237 4.41 10.20 -19.24
CA GLN A 237 4.10 11.04 -18.08
C GLN A 237 3.13 10.35 -17.10
N THR A 238 2.15 9.61 -17.60
CA THR A 238 1.22 8.84 -16.77
C THR A 238 1.94 7.72 -16.01
N GLN A 239 2.90 7.03 -16.65
CA GLN A 239 3.72 6.01 -15.99
C GLN A 239 4.62 6.62 -14.92
N GLU A 240 5.23 7.77 -15.17
CA GLU A 240 6.08 8.46 -14.22
C GLU A 240 5.30 8.98 -13.00
N THR A 241 4.12 9.57 -13.23
CA THR A 241 3.23 9.99 -12.13
C THR A 241 2.72 8.79 -11.33
N GLN A 242 2.45 7.65 -11.96
CA GLN A 242 2.10 6.41 -11.25
C GLN A 242 3.27 5.90 -10.39
N LYS A 243 4.50 5.96 -10.91
CA LYS A 243 5.71 5.57 -10.15
C LYS A 243 5.89 6.46 -8.91
N LEU A 244 5.82 7.78 -9.09
CA LEU A 244 5.90 8.74 -7.98
C LEU A 244 4.78 8.54 -6.96
N THR A 245 3.56 8.24 -7.41
CA THR A 245 2.43 7.94 -6.53
C THR A 245 2.70 6.70 -5.67
N ASN A 246 3.27 5.64 -6.24
CA ASN A 246 3.62 4.44 -5.51
C ASN A 246 4.75 4.70 -4.49
N GLU A 247 5.77 5.48 -4.87
CA GLU A 247 6.84 5.89 -3.95
C GLU A 247 6.31 6.74 -2.79
N LEU A 248 5.36 7.64 -3.04
CA LEU A 248 4.71 8.43 -1.98
C LEU A 248 3.90 7.55 -1.03
N LYS A 249 3.12 6.58 -1.54
CA LYS A 249 2.39 5.62 -0.69
C LYS A 249 3.33 4.83 0.22
N LEU A 250 4.47 4.37 -0.31
CA LEU A 250 5.47 3.65 0.47
C LEU A 250 6.08 4.54 1.57
N LYS A 251 6.38 5.81 1.25
CA LYS A 251 6.87 6.79 2.24
C LYS A 251 5.84 7.10 3.32
N GLU A 252 4.57 7.21 2.96
CA GLU A 252 3.47 7.43 3.90
C GLU A 252 3.31 6.25 4.87
N GLU A 253 3.40 5.03 4.36
CA GLU A 253 3.38 3.82 5.20
C GLU A 253 4.59 3.74 6.14
N HIS A 254 5.79 4.05 5.64
CA HIS A 254 6.99 4.14 6.46
C HIS A 254 6.86 5.18 7.58
N LEU A 255 6.36 6.38 7.26
CA LEU A 255 6.09 7.44 8.26
C LEU A 255 5.06 7.00 9.30
N LYS A 256 4.00 6.28 8.89
CA LYS A 256 3.00 5.73 9.81
C LYS A 256 3.64 4.72 10.77
N ASN A 257 4.50 3.83 10.28
CA ASN A 257 5.21 2.87 11.12
C ASN A 257 6.16 3.57 12.11
N GLN A 258 6.95 4.55 11.64
CA GLN A 258 7.81 5.35 12.51
C GLN A 258 7.03 6.11 13.58
N THR A 259 5.85 6.64 13.24
CA THR A 259 4.95 7.33 14.18
C THR A 259 4.45 6.37 15.27
N GLN A 260 4.09 5.14 14.90
CA GLN A 260 3.68 4.13 15.87
C GLN A 260 4.82 3.72 16.81
N GLU A 261 6.04 3.59 16.28
CA GLU A 261 7.22 3.24 17.08
C GLU A 261 7.61 4.36 18.05
N THR A 262 7.61 5.62 17.60
CA THR A 262 7.79 6.78 18.48
C THR A 262 6.70 6.88 19.54
N GLN A 263 5.45 6.55 19.22
CA GLN A 263 4.38 6.50 20.20
C GLN A 263 4.62 5.40 21.26
N LYS A 264 5.09 4.22 20.87
CA LYS A 264 5.45 3.13 21.80
C LYS A 264 6.57 3.58 22.74
N LEU A 265 7.66 4.12 22.19
CA LEU A 265 8.78 4.63 22.98
C LEU A 265 8.36 5.75 23.93
N THR A 266 7.47 6.64 23.50
CA THR A 266 6.90 7.70 24.36
C THR A 266 6.12 7.13 25.53
N ASN A 267 5.31 6.08 25.31
CA ASN A 267 4.57 5.42 26.36
C ASN A 267 5.50 4.69 27.35
N GLU A 268 6.54 4.02 26.86
CA GLU A 268 7.56 3.38 27.70
C GLU A 268 8.33 4.40 28.55
N LEU A 269 8.67 5.56 27.99
CA LEU A 269 9.32 6.64 28.73
C LEU A 269 8.41 7.20 29.84
N LYS A 270 7.12 7.41 29.56
CA LYS A 270 6.15 7.83 30.58
C LYS A 270 6.07 6.83 31.73
N LEU A 271 6.04 5.53 31.42
CA LEU A 271 6.02 4.47 32.44
C LEU A 271 7.30 4.47 33.29
N LYS A 272 8.47 4.64 32.65
CA LYS A 272 9.76 4.76 33.35
C LYS A 272 9.82 5.99 34.23
N GLU A 273 9.30 7.13 33.76
CA GLU A 273 9.25 8.37 34.52
C GLU A 273 8.37 8.21 35.78
N GLU A 274 7.21 7.56 35.65
CA GLU A 274 6.33 7.26 36.77
C GLU A 274 6.99 6.30 37.78
N HIS A 275 7.65 5.24 37.29
CA HIS A 275 8.42 4.34 38.15
C HIS A 275 9.54 5.07 38.90
N LEU A 276 10.28 5.95 38.23
CA LEU A 276 11.35 6.75 38.84
C LEU A 276 10.79 7.69 39.92
N LYS A 277 9.62 8.31 39.67
CA LYS A 277 8.92 9.15 40.63
C LYS A 277 8.52 8.36 41.88
N ASN A 278 8.01 7.15 41.71
CA ASN A 278 7.66 6.26 42.83
C ASN A 278 8.90 5.86 43.65
N GLN A 279 9.98 5.46 42.98
CA GLN A 279 11.26 5.14 43.64
C GLN A 279 11.82 6.34 44.41
N THR A 280 11.69 7.56 43.84
CA THR A 280 12.11 8.80 44.51
C THR A 280 11.30 9.07 45.78
N GLN A 281 9.99 8.83 45.75
CA GLN A 281 9.15 8.96 46.93
C GLN A 281 9.50 7.94 48.01
N GLU A 282 9.79 6.70 47.63
CA GLU A 282 10.17 5.63 48.57
C GLU A 282 11.54 5.89 49.21
N THR A 283 12.53 6.30 48.42
CA THR A 283 13.83 6.74 48.95
C THR A 283 13.70 7.95 49.86
N GLN A 284 12.80 8.90 49.57
CA GLN A 284 12.52 10.01 50.49
C GLN A 284 11.90 9.53 51.82
N LYS A 285 10.98 8.57 51.80
CA LYS A 285 10.41 7.98 53.02
C LYS A 285 11.48 7.30 53.87
N LEU A 286 12.30 6.44 53.26
CA LEU A 286 13.42 5.77 53.93
C LEU A 286 14.43 6.76 54.52
N THR A 287 14.71 7.84 53.78
CA THR A 287 15.60 8.92 54.25
C THR A 287 15.03 9.59 55.51
N ASN A 288 13.71 9.87 55.54
CA ASN A 288 13.07 10.46 56.70
C ASN A 288 13.06 9.51 57.90
N GLU A 289 12.81 8.21 57.68
CA GLU A 289 12.89 7.19 58.73
C GLU A 289 14.29 7.05 59.32
N LEU A 290 15.33 7.10 58.47
CA LEU A 290 16.72 7.07 58.91
C LEU A 290 17.08 8.29 59.76
N LYS A 291 16.64 9.50 59.36
CA LYS A 291 16.82 10.71 60.17
C LYS A 291 16.18 10.58 61.55
N LEU A 292 14.96 10.02 61.61
CA LEU A 292 14.27 9.80 62.89
C LEU A 292 15.02 8.78 63.76
N LYS A 293 15.52 7.70 63.18
CA LYS A 293 16.34 6.70 63.89
C LYS A 293 17.66 7.29 64.38
N GLU A 294 18.31 8.13 63.59
CA GLU A 294 19.54 8.82 63.96
C GLU A 294 19.31 9.76 65.15
N GLU A 295 18.21 10.51 65.15
CA GLU A 295 17.81 11.37 66.26
C GLU A 295 17.51 10.56 67.53
N HIS A 296 16.77 9.46 67.40
CA HIS A 296 16.52 8.54 68.51
C HIS A 296 17.83 7.97 69.09
N LEU A 297 18.76 7.54 68.23
CA LEU A 297 20.06 7.02 68.65
C LEU A 297 20.89 8.09 69.37
N LYS A 298 20.83 9.34 68.90
CA LYS A 298 21.48 10.48 69.55
C LYS A 298 20.92 10.72 70.95
N ASN A 299 19.59 10.66 71.12
CA ASN A 299 18.95 10.79 72.42
C ASN A 299 19.33 9.64 73.38
N GLN A 300 19.31 8.39 72.90
CA GLN A 300 19.77 7.24 73.69
C GLN A 300 21.24 7.36 74.10
N THR A 301 22.09 7.87 73.22
CA THR A 301 23.51 8.12 73.51
C THR A 301 23.66 9.18 74.61
N GLN A 302 22.86 10.25 74.60
CA GLN A 302 22.87 11.25 75.66
C GLN A 302 22.39 10.68 77.00
N GLU A 303 21.37 9.83 77.00
CA GLU A 303 20.83 9.21 78.21
C GLU A 303 21.80 8.21 78.82
N THR A 304 22.41 7.35 77.99
CA THR A 304 23.49 6.45 78.43
C THR A 304 24.70 7.23 78.96
N GLN A 305 25.05 8.38 78.38
CA GLN A 305 26.09 9.24 78.92
C GLN A 305 25.72 9.82 80.30
N LYS A 306 24.47 10.22 80.51
CA LYS A 306 23.98 10.69 81.84
C LYS A 306 24.09 9.58 82.89
N LEU A 307 23.56 8.39 82.57
CA LEU A 307 23.63 7.22 83.46
C LEU A 307 25.08 6.83 83.78
N THR A 308 25.97 6.90 82.78
CA THR A 308 27.41 6.66 82.99
C THR A 308 28.02 7.66 83.97
N ASN A 309 27.67 8.94 83.86
CA ASN A 309 28.15 9.96 84.79
C ASN A 309 27.59 9.75 86.21
N GLU A 310 26.32 9.39 86.35
CA GLU A 310 25.71 9.05 87.65
C GLU A 310 26.37 7.82 88.29
N LEU A 311 26.69 6.78 87.50
CA LEU A 311 27.40 5.61 87.99
C LEU A 311 28.81 5.96 88.48
N LYS A 312 29.56 6.80 87.74
CA LYS A 312 30.86 7.30 88.19
C LYS A 312 30.76 8.03 89.53
N LEU A 313 29.75 8.88 89.70
CA LEU A 313 29.51 9.59 90.95
C LEU A 313 29.20 8.63 92.10
N LYS A 314 28.37 7.61 91.85
CA LYS A 314 28.06 6.56 92.84
C LYS A 314 29.29 5.73 93.19
N GLU A 315 30.13 5.39 92.22
CA GLU A 315 31.38 4.67 92.42
C GLU A 315 32.35 5.49 93.30
N GLU A 316 32.47 6.79 93.04
CA GLU A 316 33.26 7.70 93.87
C GLU A 316 32.71 7.81 95.30
N HIS A 317 31.38 7.95 95.45
CA HIS A 317 30.73 7.93 96.77
C HIS A 317 31.00 6.62 97.52
N LEU A 318 30.88 5.47 96.84
CA LEU A 318 31.14 4.17 97.44
C LEU A 318 32.62 4.02 97.84
N LYS A 319 33.55 4.54 97.04
CA LYS A 319 34.98 4.58 97.36
C LYS A 319 35.24 5.41 98.63
N ASN A 320 34.58 6.57 98.77
CA ASN A 320 34.69 7.40 99.97
C ASN A 320 34.11 6.70 101.20
N GLN A 321 32.92 6.08 101.09
CA GLN A 321 32.34 5.27 102.17
C GLN A 321 33.25 4.09 102.56
N THR A 322 33.89 3.45 101.59
CA THR A 322 34.85 2.35 101.84
C THR A 322 36.07 2.87 102.61
N GLN A 323 36.57 4.06 102.28
CA GLN A 323 37.68 4.68 103.05
C GLN A 323 37.25 5.03 104.47
N GLU A 324 36.04 5.55 104.67
CA GLU A 324 35.53 5.92 105.98
C GLU A 324 35.28 4.70 106.87
N THR A 325 34.67 3.66 106.32
CA THR A 325 34.52 2.36 107.02
C THR A 325 35.87 1.74 107.35
N GLN A 326 36.89 1.87 106.49
CA GLN A 326 38.25 1.44 106.80
C GLN A 326 38.87 2.24 107.95
N LYS A 327 38.66 3.56 108.01
CA LYS A 327 39.11 4.41 109.13
C LYS A 327 38.46 3.98 110.44
N LEU A 328 37.13 3.85 110.46
CA LEU A 328 36.39 3.38 111.63
C LEU A 328 36.84 1.99 112.08
N THR A 329 37.10 1.09 111.14
CA THR A 329 37.64 -0.26 111.44
C THR A 329 39.00 -0.17 112.12
N ASN A 330 39.89 0.70 111.65
CA ASN A 330 41.20 0.91 112.28
C ASN A 330 41.09 1.52 113.68
N GLU A 331 40.18 2.49 113.88
CA GLU A 331 39.90 3.05 115.20
C GLU A 331 39.34 2.00 116.17
N LEU A 332 38.44 1.14 115.70
CA LEU A 332 37.91 0.04 116.51
C LEU A 332 39.00 -0.96 116.89
N LYS A 333 39.92 -1.31 115.97
CA LYS A 333 41.09 -2.14 116.29
C LYS A 333 41.95 -1.52 117.37
N LEU A 334 42.22 -0.21 117.28
CA LEU A 334 42.99 0.51 118.29
C LEU A 334 42.28 0.52 119.65
N LYS A 335 40.95 0.72 119.67
CA LYS A 335 40.15 0.62 120.90
C LYS A 335 40.14 -0.78 121.48
N GLU A 336 40.06 -1.83 120.64
CA GLU A 336 40.14 -3.22 121.08
C GLU A 336 41.50 -3.53 121.71
N GLU A 337 42.59 -3.03 121.11
CA GLU A 337 43.95 -3.15 121.67
C GLU A 337 44.08 -2.42 123.01
N HIS A 338 43.57 -1.18 123.08
CA HIS A 338 43.51 -0.43 124.35
C HIS A 338 42.72 -1.20 125.41
N LEU A 339 41.57 -1.78 125.06
CA LEU A 339 40.76 -2.58 125.98
C LEU A 339 41.48 -3.86 126.43
N LYS A 340 42.22 -4.52 125.53
CA LYS A 340 43.08 -5.67 125.87
C LYS A 340 44.16 -5.26 126.89
N ASN A 341 44.82 -4.11 126.67
CA ASN A 341 45.83 -3.60 127.60
C ASN A 341 45.22 -3.27 128.97
N GLN A 342 44.08 -2.59 129.00
CA GLN A 342 43.35 -2.33 130.25
C GLN A 342 42.92 -3.62 130.96
N THR A 343 42.50 -4.65 130.20
CA THR A 343 42.16 -5.97 130.75
C THR A 343 43.39 -6.65 131.37
N GLN A 344 44.56 -6.56 130.73
CA GLN A 344 45.80 -7.08 131.29
C GLN A 344 46.22 -6.34 132.57
N GLU A 345 46.04 -5.02 132.61
CA GLU A 345 46.37 -4.19 133.77
C GLU A 345 45.42 -4.44 134.96
N THR A 346 44.12 -4.53 134.69
CA THR A 346 43.14 -4.96 135.71
C THR A 346 43.41 -6.38 136.21
N GLN A 347 43.84 -7.30 135.34
CA GLN A 347 44.26 -8.63 135.75
C GLN A 347 45.50 -8.59 136.66
N LYS A 348 46.51 -7.74 136.37
CA LYS A 348 47.67 -7.53 137.24
C LYS A 348 47.25 -7.00 138.61
N LEU A 349 46.44 -5.95 138.65
CA LEU A 349 45.92 -5.38 139.90
C LEU A 349 45.12 -6.42 140.71
N THR A 350 44.32 -7.25 140.03
CA THR A 350 43.58 -8.34 140.68
C THR A 350 44.52 -9.37 141.32
N ASN A 351 45.61 -9.73 140.64
CA ASN A 351 46.61 -10.65 141.20
C ASN A 351 47.36 -10.03 142.40
N GLU A 352 47.69 -8.74 142.33
CA GLU A 352 48.28 -8.02 143.48
C GLU A 352 47.33 -7.96 144.68
N LEU A 353 46.04 -7.71 144.44
CA LEU A 353 45.02 -7.74 145.49
C LEU A 353 44.89 -9.12 146.12
N LYS A 354 44.88 -10.20 145.33
CA LYS A 354 44.89 -11.58 145.85
C LYS A 354 46.11 -11.84 146.74
N LEU A 355 47.29 -11.38 146.33
CA LEU A 355 48.50 -11.51 147.13
C LEU A 355 48.41 -10.74 148.46
N LYS A 356 47.85 -9.52 148.42
CA LYS A 356 47.58 -8.73 149.64
C LYS A 356 46.54 -9.38 150.54
N GLU A 357 45.50 -9.98 149.98
CA GLU A 357 44.46 -10.69 150.73
C GLU A 357 45.05 -11.94 151.42
N GLU A 358 45.92 -12.68 150.74
CA GLU A 358 46.67 -13.81 151.31
C GLU A 358 47.61 -13.35 152.44
N HIS A 359 48.34 -12.26 152.24
CA HIS A 359 49.16 -11.65 153.29
C HIS A 359 48.32 -11.25 154.51
N LEU A 360 47.15 -10.63 154.30
CA LEU A 360 46.23 -10.26 155.37
C LEU A 360 45.71 -11.50 156.13
N LYS A 361 45.41 -12.58 155.40
CA LYS A 361 44.95 -13.85 155.98
C LYS A 361 46.02 -14.48 156.86
N ASN A 362 47.28 -14.45 156.43
CA ASN A 362 48.42 -14.91 157.24
C ASN A 362 48.60 -14.06 158.50
N GLN A 363 48.55 -12.72 158.38
CA GLN A 363 48.59 -11.83 159.55
C GLN A 363 47.44 -12.08 160.53
N THR A 364 46.25 -12.39 160.02
CA THR A 364 45.08 -12.73 160.84
C THR A 364 45.29 -14.04 161.61
N GLN A 365 45.87 -15.06 160.95
CA GLN A 365 46.22 -16.31 161.63
C GLN A 365 47.27 -16.11 162.72
N GLU A 366 48.26 -15.25 162.48
CA GLU A 366 49.32 -14.95 163.46
C GLU A 366 48.78 -14.18 164.67
N THR A 367 47.91 -13.19 164.46
CA THR A 367 47.20 -12.49 165.54
C THR A 367 46.26 -13.41 166.33
N GLN A 368 45.59 -14.36 165.66
CA GLN A 368 44.78 -15.37 166.34
C GLN A 368 45.64 -16.27 167.25
N LYS A 369 46.85 -16.63 166.80
CA LYS A 369 47.81 -17.45 167.56
C LYS A 369 48.28 -16.74 168.82
N LEU A 370 48.67 -15.47 168.70
CA LEU A 370 49.03 -14.60 169.83
C LEU A 370 47.88 -14.42 170.83
N THR A 371 46.64 -14.29 170.33
CA THR A 371 45.44 -14.17 171.18
C THR A 371 45.21 -15.42 172.02
N ASN A 372 45.41 -16.61 171.46
CA ASN A 372 45.26 -17.87 172.18
C ASN A 372 46.35 -18.05 173.26
N GLU A 373 47.59 -17.65 172.98
CA GLU A 373 48.66 -17.64 173.99
C GLU A 373 48.36 -16.70 175.17
N LEU A 374 47.78 -15.53 174.89
CA LEU A 374 47.37 -14.59 175.94
C LEU A 374 46.26 -15.16 176.83
N LYS A 375 45.25 -15.82 176.26
CA LYS A 375 44.19 -16.47 177.03
C LYS A 375 44.73 -17.53 178.00
N LEU A 376 45.71 -18.33 177.55
CA LEU A 376 46.33 -19.36 178.38
C LEU A 376 47.08 -18.75 179.58
N LYS A 377 47.78 -17.62 179.37
CA LYS A 377 48.44 -16.87 180.45
C LYS A 377 47.44 -16.27 181.44
N GLU A 378 46.31 -15.77 180.95
CA GLU A 378 45.24 -15.22 181.78
C GLU A 378 44.64 -16.27 182.72
N GLU A 379 44.41 -17.49 182.21
CA GLU A 379 43.90 -18.62 182.99
C GLU A 379 44.88 -19.08 184.08
N HIS A 380 46.19 -19.11 183.76
CA HIS A 380 47.25 -19.41 184.73
C HIS A 380 47.27 -18.39 185.88
N LEU A 381 47.12 -17.09 185.58
CA LEU A 381 47.06 -16.04 186.60
C LEU A 381 45.85 -16.18 187.54
N LYS A 382 44.71 -16.60 186.97
CA LYS A 382 43.45 -16.76 187.71
C LYS A 382 43.54 -17.87 188.76
N ASN A 383 44.21 -18.98 188.42
CA ASN A 383 44.44 -20.09 189.34
C ASN A 383 45.38 -19.71 190.49
N GLN A 384 46.48 -18.98 190.21
CA GLN A 384 47.38 -18.49 191.26
C GLN A 384 46.69 -17.56 192.27
N THR A 385 45.73 -16.76 191.81
CA THR A 385 44.96 -15.84 192.66
C THR A 385 44.04 -16.60 193.62
N GLN A 386 43.42 -17.70 193.19
CA GLN A 386 42.57 -18.52 194.05
C GLN A 386 43.36 -19.23 195.15
N GLU A 387 44.60 -19.63 194.85
CA GLU A 387 45.47 -20.33 195.81
C GLU A 387 45.97 -19.41 196.93
N THR A 388 46.30 -18.15 196.60
CA THR A 388 46.68 -17.12 197.58
C THR A 388 45.52 -16.71 198.50
N GLN A 389 44.28 -16.69 197.98
CA GLN A 389 43.09 -16.41 198.79
C GLN A 389 42.86 -17.49 199.87
N LYS A 390 43.18 -18.75 199.55
CA LYS A 390 42.97 -19.90 200.45
C LYS A 390 43.92 -19.87 201.66
N LEU A 391 45.20 -19.59 201.43
CA LEU A 391 46.23 -19.43 202.46
C LEU A 391 45.94 -18.27 203.43
N THR A 392 45.35 -17.19 202.93
CA THR A 392 45.00 -16.00 203.73
C THR A 392 43.94 -16.31 204.80
N ASN A 393 42.99 -17.20 204.50
CA ASN A 393 41.92 -17.55 205.44
C ASN A 393 42.39 -18.47 206.57
N GLU A 394 43.35 -19.37 206.31
CA GLU A 394 43.92 -20.26 207.35
C GLU A 394 44.74 -19.48 208.40
N LEU A 395 45.42 -18.40 207.98
CA LEU A 395 46.20 -17.57 208.90
C LEU A 395 45.32 -16.81 209.91
N LYS A 396 44.15 -16.30 209.47
CA LYS A 396 43.21 -15.61 210.36
C LYS A 396 42.69 -16.49 211.50
N LEU A 397 42.45 -17.78 211.23
CA LEU A 397 41.93 -18.71 212.23
C LEU A 397 42.97 -19.02 213.33
N LYS A 398 44.27 -19.05 212.97
CA LYS A 398 45.36 -19.25 213.94
C LYS A 398 45.59 -18.04 214.83
N GLU A 399 45.37 -16.83 214.31
CA GLU A 399 45.54 -15.58 215.05
C GLU A 399 44.50 -15.43 216.17
N GLU A 400 43.27 -15.88 215.93
CA GLU A 400 42.19 -15.87 216.92
C GLU A 400 42.43 -16.88 218.07
N HIS A 401 43.00 -18.06 217.75
CA HIS A 401 43.37 -19.07 218.74
C HIS A 401 44.47 -18.59 219.70
N LEU A 402 45.46 -17.85 219.19
CA LEU A 402 46.56 -17.31 220.01
C LEU A 402 46.07 -16.24 221.00
N LYS A 403 45.06 -15.45 220.60
CA LYS A 403 44.50 -14.37 221.41
C LYS A 403 43.78 -14.89 222.66
N ASN A 404 43.08 -16.02 222.53
CA ASN A 404 42.38 -16.66 223.65
C ASN A 404 43.35 -17.28 224.67
N GLN A 405 44.45 -17.91 224.23
CA GLN A 405 45.48 -18.44 225.13
C GLN A 405 46.20 -17.35 225.94
N THR A 406 46.30 -16.14 225.38
CA THR A 406 46.94 -14.99 226.06
C THR A 406 46.06 -14.46 227.21
N GLN A 407 44.74 -14.53 227.09
CA GLN A 407 43.83 -14.10 228.16
C GLN A 407 43.82 -15.07 229.35
N GLU A 408 44.08 -16.36 229.12
CA GLU A 408 44.10 -17.40 230.14
C GLU A 408 45.39 -17.36 231.00
N THR A 409 46.53 -17.05 230.38
CA THR A 409 47.81 -16.86 231.08
C THR A 409 47.85 -15.58 231.94
N GLN A 410 47.15 -14.52 231.52
CA GLN A 410 47.04 -13.29 232.30
C GLN A 410 46.25 -13.52 233.61
N LYS A 411 45.28 -14.44 233.60
CA LYS A 411 44.41 -14.76 234.76
C LYS A 411 45.17 -15.53 235.84
N LEU A 412 45.97 -16.53 235.44
CA LEU A 412 46.85 -17.30 236.32
C LEU A 412 47.97 -16.47 236.96
N THR A 413 48.48 -15.46 236.24
CA THR A 413 49.55 -14.58 236.73
C THR A 413 49.08 -13.70 237.90
N ASN A 414 47.82 -13.27 237.89
CA ASN A 414 47.27 -12.42 238.95
C ASN A 414 46.91 -13.20 240.22
N GLU A 415 46.53 -14.48 240.10
CA GLU A 415 46.33 -15.37 241.27
C GLU A 415 47.65 -15.72 241.97
N LEU A 416 48.76 -15.83 241.23
CA LEU A 416 50.09 -16.09 241.80
C LEU A 416 50.63 -14.90 242.61
N LYS A 417 50.41 -13.66 242.15
CA LYS A 417 50.83 -12.46 242.90
C LYS A 417 50.07 -12.30 244.23
N LEU A 418 48.80 -12.68 244.27
CA LEU A 418 48.01 -12.65 245.50
C LEU A 418 48.50 -13.69 246.53
N LYS A 419 49.04 -14.83 246.07
CA LYS A 419 49.67 -15.84 246.94
C LYS A 419 51.08 -15.47 247.40
N GLU A 420 51.85 -14.76 246.57
CA GLU A 420 53.22 -14.36 246.91
C GLU A 420 53.27 -13.31 248.03
N GLU A 421 52.31 -12.38 248.05
CA GLU A 421 52.24 -11.36 249.10
C GLU A 421 51.65 -11.92 250.41
N GLN A 422 50.80 -12.96 250.33
CA GLN A 422 50.37 -13.74 251.49
C GLN A 422 51.51 -14.56 252.12
N LEU A 423 52.55 -14.93 251.35
CA LEU A 423 53.67 -15.73 251.86
C LEU A 423 54.79 -14.90 252.54
N LYS A 424 54.94 -13.61 252.23
CA LYS A 424 55.92 -12.75 252.94
C LYS A 424 55.38 -12.14 254.23
N ASN A 425 54.06 -12.05 254.37
CA ASN A 425 53.40 -11.76 255.65
C ASN A 425 53.49 -12.92 256.67
N GLN A 426 54.24 -14.00 256.39
CA GLN A 426 54.53 -15.11 257.31
C GLN A 426 56.00 -15.25 257.71
N THR A 427 56.88 -14.30 257.34
CA THR A 427 58.30 -14.34 257.75
C THR A 427 58.71 -13.09 258.53
N GLN A 428 57.85 -12.72 259.48
CA GLN A 428 58.27 -12.19 260.77
C GLN A 428 58.04 -13.31 261.79
N GLU A 429 59.04 -13.62 262.61
CA GLU A 429 58.98 -14.44 263.84
C GLU A 429 58.93 -15.97 263.69
N THR A 430 60.09 -16.62 263.59
CA THR A 430 60.49 -17.76 264.45
C THR A 430 61.97 -18.15 264.24
N GLU A 431 62.70 -18.08 265.35
CA GLU A 431 63.86 -18.91 265.72
C GLU A 431 65.30 -18.50 265.29
N THR A 432 65.92 -17.82 266.27
CA THR A 432 67.33 -17.73 266.66
C THR A 432 68.10 -19.06 266.73
N HIS A 433 69.28 -19.10 266.09
CA HIS A 433 70.61 -19.60 266.51
C HIS A 433 71.42 -19.96 265.24
N GLU A 434 72.49 -19.27 264.84
CA GLU A 434 73.31 -18.20 265.46
C GLU A 434 73.03 -16.80 264.92
#